data_AF-A0A533V9L1-F1
#
_entry.id   AF-A0A533V9L1-F1
#
_cell.length_a   1.000
_cell.length_b   1.000
_cell.length_c   1.000
_cell.angle_alpha   90.00
_cell.angle_beta   90.00
_cell.angle_gamma   90.00
#
_symmetry.space_group_name_H-M   'P 1'
#
loop_
_entity.id
_entity.type
_entity.pdbx_description
1 polymer ?
#
loop_
_entity_poly.entity_id
_entity_poly.type
_entity_poly.pdbx_seq_one_letter_code
_entity_poly.pdbx_strand_id
1 'polypeptide(L)'
;MSGRLIPKDKDYPKLSKATSGYVENPYFEKSDLNRGYFCYDCIYFINGNDCAIVRKDGPDVNGEESGIIAPHGLCTLWIPDETKTN
;
A
#
# COMPACT_ATOMS: atom_id res chain seq x y z
N MET A 1 12.21 -8.52 -16.69
CA MET A 1 11.19 -7.72 -17.40
C MET A 1 11.43 -6.26 -17.04
N SER A 2 11.08 -5.32 -17.91
CA SER A 2 11.32 -3.89 -17.64
C SER A 2 10.45 -3.46 -16.46
N GLY A 3 11.05 -3.35 -15.27
CA GLY A 3 10.36 -2.86 -14.08
C GLY A 3 9.76 -1.50 -14.38
N ARG A 4 8.42 -1.40 -14.40
CA ARG A 4 7.74 -0.12 -14.58
C ARG A 4 8.05 0.73 -13.37
N LEU A 5 9.04 1.62 -13.48
CA LEU A 5 9.25 2.70 -12.52
C LEU A 5 7.97 3.53 -12.48
N ILE A 6 7.25 3.47 -11.36
CA ILE A 6 6.07 4.31 -11.12
C ILE A 6 6.59 5.57 -10.41
N PRO A 7 6.52 6.75 -11.04
CA PRO A 7 6.90 8.01 -10.41
C PRO A 7 6.09 8.26 -9.14
N LYS A 8 6.68 8.02 -7.95
CA LYS A 8 5.98 8.14 -6.66
C LYS A 8 5.67 9.60 -6.27
N ASP A 9 6.34 10.54 -6.91
CA ASP A 9 6.23 11.99 -6.76
C ASP A 9 5.14 12.62 -7.65
N LYS A 10 4.47 11.82 -8.48
CA LYS A 10 3.40 12.30 -9.35
C LYS A 10 2.05 12.24 -8.63
N ASP A 11 1.26 13.30 -8.81
CA ASP A 11 -0.08 13.39 -8.25
C ASP A 11 -1.06 12.59 -9.13
N TYR A 12 -1.24 11.31 -8.80
CA TYR A 12 -2.22 10.46 -9.46
C TYR A 12 -3.61 10.64 -8.83
N PRO A 13 -4.70 10.50 -9.60
CA PRO A 13 -6.02 10.32 -9.03
C PRO A 13 -6.02 9.10 -8.11
N LYS A 14 -6.11 9.31 -6.80
CA LYS A 14 -6.09 8.25 -5.79
C LYS A 14 -7.49 7.73 -5.49
N LEU A 15 -7.63 6.42 -5.32
CA LEU A 15 -8.85 5.79 -4.80
C LEU A 15 -8.95 5.96 -3.29
N SER A 16 -10.15 5.89 -2.73
CA SER A 16 -10.33 5.75 -1.27
C SER A 16 -9.83 4.39 -0.80
N LYS A 17 -9.52 4.27 0.51
CA LYS A 17 -9.18 2.98 1.13
C LYS A 17 -10.27 1.93 0.85
N ALA A 18 -11.51 2.21 1.19
CA ALA A 18 -12.65 1.32 0.94
C ALA A 18 -12.77 0.87 -0.53
N THR A 19 -12.68 1.80 -1.51
CA THR A 19 -12.83 1.45 -2.93
C THR A 19 -11.65 0.61 -3.46
N SER A 20 -10.45 0.80 -2.93
CA SER A 20 -9.28 -0.01 -3.29
C SER A 20 -9.25 -1.40 -2.62
N GLY A 21 -10.19 -1.67 -1.72
CA GLY A 21 -10.19 -2.88 -0.90
C GLY A 21 -9.06 -2.87 0.14
N TYR A 22 -8.61 -1.68 0.56
CA TYR A 22 -7.51 -1.55 1.51
C TYR A 22 -7.94 -2.00 2.91
N VAL A 23 -7.02 -2.67 3.61
CA VAL A 23 -7.20 -3.13 5.00
C VAL A 23 -5.88 -3.06 5.75
N GLU A 24 -5.96 -2.64 7.02
CA GLU A 24 -4.89 -2.74 8.00
C GLU A 24 -5.19 -3.94 8.90
N ASN A 25 -4.43 -5.04 8.76
CA ASN A 25 -4.61 -6.20 9.61
C ASN A 25 -3.61 -6.15 10.78
N PRO A 26 -4.06 -5.85 12.01
CA PRO A 26 -3.16 -5.65 13.16
C PRO A 26 -2.36 -6.91 13.53
N TYR A 27 -2.83 -8.10 13.15
CA TYR A 27 -2.09 -9.34 13.37
C TYR A 27 -0.79 -9.42 12.55
N PHE A 28 -0.63 -8.57 11.53
CA PHE A 28 0.56 -8.54 10.68
C PHE A 28 1.54 -7.38 11.01
N GLU A 29 1.29 -6.60 12.07
CA GLU A 29 2.18 -5.50 12.48
C GLU A 29 3.64 -5.94 12.70
N LYS A 30 3.87 -7.19 13.09
CA LYS A 30 5.19 -7.77 13.38
C LYS A 30 5.67 -8.78 12.31
N SER A 31 4.97 -8.88 11.18
CA SER A 31 5.34 -9.78 10.09
C SER A 31 6.62 -9.33 9.38
N ASP A 32 7.28 -10.24 8.67
CA ASP A 32 8.32 -9.88 7.71
C ASP A 32 7.66 -9.23 6.49
N LEU A 33 7.74 -7.91 6.41
CA LEU A 33 7.05 -7.12 5.40
C LEU A 33 7.72 -7.17 4.01
N ASN A 34 8.90 -7.78 3.89
CA ASN A 34 9.56 -8.01 2.59
C ASN A 34 9.04 -9.27 1.88
N ARG A 35 8.05 -9.94 2.46
CA ARG A 35 7.48 -11.19 1.95
C ARG A 35 5.96 -11.13 2.03
N GLY A 36 5.31 -11.50 0.93
CA GLY A 36 3.85 -11.53 0.84
C GLY A 36 3.25 -10.23 0.32
N TYR A 37 1.93 -10.13 0.43
CA TYR A 37 1.15 -9.08 -0.24
C TYR A 37 1.01 -7.82 0.62
N PHE A 38 2.13 -7.30 1.15
CA PHE A 38 2.12 -6.11 2.00
C PHE A 38 2.39 -4.82 1.23
N CYS A 39 1.83 -3.71 1.70
CA CYS A 39 2.11 -2.38 1.17
C CYS A 39 3.61 -2.08 1.18
N TYR A 40 4.36 -2.49 2.20
CA TYR A 40 5.80 -2.28 2.25
C TYR A 40 6.56 -2.84 1.02
N ASP A 41 6.14 -4.00 0.50
CA ASP A 41 6.72 -4.65 -0.69
C ASP A 41 5.97 -4.28 -1.99
N CYS A 42 5.07 -3.31 -1.94
CA CYS A 42 4.29 -2.86 -3.09
C CYS A 42 5.00 -1.72 -3.83
N ILE A 43 4.99 -1.77 -5.17
CA ILE A 43 5.58 -0.73 -6.03
C ILE A 43 4.95 0.65 -5.82
N TYR A 44 3.69 0.71 -5.39
CA TYR A 44 2.95 1.94 -5.16
C TYR A 44 3.21 2.59 -3.79
N PHE A 45 3.87 1.90 -2.88
CA PHE A 45 4.10 2.39 -1.53
C PHE A 45 5.17 3.48 -1.48
N ILE A 46 4.85 4.56 -0.77
CA ILE A 46 5.70 5.73 -0.61
C ILE A 46 6.17 5.75 0.85
N ASN A 47 7.48 5.93 1.05
CA ASN A 47 8.05 6.10 2.37
C ASN A 47 7.36 7.25 3.11
N GLY A 48 7.04 7.06 4.39
CA GLY A 48 6.19 7.99 5.15
C GLY A 48 4.71 7.56 5.20
N ASN A 49 4.42 6.27 4.96
CA ASN A 49 3.10 5.66 5.10
C ASN A 49 2.05 6.28 4.17
N ASP A 50 2.39 6.45 2.89
CA ASP A 50 1.50 6.92 1.83
C ASP A 50 1.53 5.97 0.63
N CYS A 51 0.63 6.14 -0.31
CA CYS A 51 0.52 5.35 -1.53
C CYS A 51 0.30 6.26 -2.73
N ALA A 52 0.88 5.89 -3.86
CA ALA A 52 0.72 6.63 -5.12
C ALA A 52 -0.72 6.59 -5.65
N ILE A 53 -1.50 5.55 -5.33
CA ILE A 53 -2.83 5.31 -5.93
C ILE A 53 -3.97 5.13 -4.91
N VAL A 54 -3.66 5.08 -3.61
CA VAL A 54 -4.66 4.96 -2.54
C VAL A 54 -4.50 6.13 -1.58
N ARG A 55 -5.61 6.79 -1.26
CA ARG A 55 -5.69 7.84 -0.26
C ARG A 55 -5.47 7.27 1.14
N LYS A 56 -4.69 7.99 1.97
CA LYS A 56 -4.44 7.59 3.36
C LYS A 56 -5.59 7.94 4.32
N ASP A 57 -6.44 8.88 3.92
CA ASP A 57 -7.59 9.36 4.67
C ASP A 57 -8.86 8.55 4.39
N GLY A 58 -9.82 8.62 5.33
CA GLY A 58 -11.09 7.92 5.27
C GLY A 58 -11.02 6.46 5.74
N PRO A 59 -12.18 5.80 5.81
CA PRO A 59 -12.29 4.44 6.32
C PRO A 59 -11.78 3.38 5.34
N ASP A 60 -11.19 2.33 5.89
CA ASP A 60 -10.86 1.09 5.20
C ASP A 60 -12.11 0.20 4.96
N VAL A 61 -11.93 -1.01 4.44
CA VAL A 61 -13.07 -1.92 4.18
C VAL A 61 -13.80 -2.40 5.43
N ASN A 62 -13.17 -2.29 6.61
CA ASN A 62 -13.77 -2.64 7.89
C ASN A 62 -14.41 -1.42 8.57
N GLY A 63 -14.26 -0.22 8.00
CA GLY A 63 -14.74 1.03 8.58
C GLY A 63 -13.73 1.73 9.49
N GLU A 64 -12.49 1.22 9.58
CA GLU A 64 -11.45 1.77 10.46
C GLU A 64 -10.68 2.89 9.78
N GLU A 65 -10.31 3.94 10.53
CA GLU A 65 -9.59 5.10 10.01
C GLU A 65 -8.31 5.39 10.82
N SER A 66 -7.16 5.36 10.13
CA SER A 66 -5.83 5.56 10.70
C SER A 66 -5.10 6.80 10.20
N GLY A 67 -5.57 7.40 9.10
CA GLY A 67 -4.89 8.52 8.41
C GLY A 67 -3.56 8.17 7.75
N ILE A 68 -3.20 6.88 7.65
CA ILE A 68 -1.95 6.39 7.06
C ILE A 68 -2.19 5.23 6.08
N ILE A 69 -1.21 4.91 5.25
CA ILE A 69 -1.08 3.60 4.59
C ILE A 69 -0.06 2.79 5.40
N ALA A 70 -0.53 1.93 6.29
CA ALA A 70 0.34 1.09 7.11
C ALA A 70 1.20 0.14 6.26
N PRO A 71 2.49 -0.05 6.60
CA PRO A 71 3.38 -0.98 5.89
C PRO A 71 2.87 -2.42 5.82
N HIS A 72 2.17 -2.87 6.87
CA HIS A 72 1.56 -4.21 6.99
C HIS A 72 0.14 -4.29 6.40
N GLY A 73 -0.40 -3.19 5.86
CA GLY A 73 -1.66 -3.19 5.15
C GLY A 73 -1.54 -3.79 3.75
N LEU A 74 -2.67 -3.98 3.09
CA LEU A 74 -2.74 -4.42 1.69
C LEU A 74 -3.98 -3.86 1.01
N CYS A 75 -3.98 -3.82 -0.32
CA CYS A 75 -5.17 -3.53 -1.12
C CYS A 75 -5.25 -4.48 -2.32
N THR A 76 -6.37 -4.48 -3.02
CA THR A 76 -6.60 -5.36 -4.18
C THR A 76 -5.78 -4.98 -5.42
N LEU A 77 -5.15 -3.80 -5.42
CA LEU A 77 -4.32 -3.27 -6.51
C LEU A 77 -2.81 -3.52 -6.29
N TRP A 78 -2.47 -4.41 -5.36
CA TRP A 78 -1.08 -4.70 -5.02
C TRP A 78 -0.29 -5.22 -6.23
N ILE A 79 0.93 -4.71 -6.40
CA ILE A 79 1.90 -5.15 -7.41
C ILE A 79 3.27 -5.20 -6.71
N PRO A 80 4.06 -6.28 -6.87
CA PRO A 80 5.35 -6.40 -6.20
C PRO A 80 6.33 -5.32 -6.67
N ASP A 81 7.12 -4.81 -5.73
CA ASP A 81 8.27 -3.97 -6.02
C ASP A 81 9.48 -4.88 -6.32
N GLU A 82 9.69 -5.23 -7.60
CA GLU A 82 10.80 -6.09 -8.05
C GLU A 82 12.19 -5.54 -7.68
N THR A 83 12.30 -4.29 -7.21
CA THR A 83 13.57 -3.74 -6.69
C THR A 83 13.85 -4.12 -5.24
N LYS A 84 12.85 -4.61 -4.51
CA LYS A 84 12.93 -5.07 -3.12
C LYS A 84 12.94 -6.58 -3.00
N THR A 85 12.29 -7.27 -3.94
CA THR A 85 12.25 -8.73 -3.99
C THR A 85 13.55 -9.29 -4.56
N ASN A 86 14.46 -9.76 -3.68
CA ASN A 86 15.65 -10.54 -4.04
C ASN A 86 15.35 -12.04 -4.05
#